data_AF-A0A537JDY2-F1
#
_entry.id   AF-A0A537JDY2-F1
#
_cell.length_a   1.000
_cell.length_b   1.000
_cell.length_c   1.000
_cell.angle_alpha   90.00
_cell.angle_beta   90.00
_cell.angle_gamma   90.00
#
_symmetry.space_group_name_H-M   'P 1'
#
loop_
_entity.id
_entity.type
_entity.pdbx_description
1 polymer ?
#
loop_
_entity_poly.entity_id
_entity_poly.type
_entity_poly.pdbx_seq_one_letter_code
_entity_poly.pdbx_strand_id
1 'polypeptide(L)'
;MLWVPLVWTAVEFLRSQGALGFPWALLGATQHRAAPVIQVASLGGVYAVSFLVALVNAALYVILTRRAVLLPAAGAGVVLAAALVYGLNVLRHPVPATFTAAVVQPGFPVRAQLDPGLARRRFEDLGQLTQKAAARGAAL
;
A
#
# COMPACT_ATOMS: atom_id res chain seq x y z
N MET A 1 -2.81 7.44 -24.96
CA MET A 1 -2.11 6.45 -24.09
C MET A 1 -1.69 7.07 -22.79
N LEU A 2 -0.83 8.10 -22.77
CA LEU A 2 -0.33 8.72 -21.53
C LEU A 2 -1.38 9.48 -20.71
N TRP A 3 -2.45 9.98 -21.34
CA TRP A 3 -3.52 10.67 -20.61
C TRP A 3 -4.31 9.74 -19.69
N VAL A 4 -4.46 8.45 -20.04
CA VAL A 4 -5.23 7.48 -19.24
C VAL A 4 -4.63 7.30 -17.84
N PRO A 5 -3.35 6.94 -17.68
CA PRO A 5 -2.75 6.81 -16.35
C PRO A 5 -2.67 8.14 -15.61
N LEU A 6 -2.48 9.28 -16.30
CA LEU A 6 -2.50 10.60 -15.67
C LEU A 6 -3.87 10.93 -15.08
N VAL A 7 -4.93 10.81 -15.89
CA VAL A 7 -6.31 11.10 -15.46
C VAL A 7 -6.74 10.12 -14.38
N TRP A 8 -6.46 8.83 -14.53
CA TRP A 8 -6.80 7.83 -13.50
C TRP A 8 -6.16 8.16 -12.16
N THR A 9 -4.86 8.46 -12.17
CA THR A 9 -4.11 8.79 -10.96
C THR A 9 -4.59 10.10 -10.34
N ALA A 10 -4.91 11.11 -11.16
CA ALA A 10 -5.47 12.37 -10.68
C ALA A 10 -6.84 12.18 -10.00
N VAL A 11 -7.72 11.37 -10.60
CA VAL A 11 -9.02 11.01 -10.01
C VAL A 11 -8.83 10.28 -8.68
N GLU A 12 -7.91 9.30 -8.62
CA GLU A 12 -7.59 8.59 -7.37
C GLU A 12 -7.02 9.51 -6.30
N PHE A 13 -6.16 10.45 -6.68
CA PHE A 13 -5.60 11.43 -5.75
C PHE A 13 -6.69 12.34 -5.20
N LEU A 14 -7.50 12.95 -6.07
CA LEU A 14 -8.56 13.90 -5.70
C LEU A 14 -9.63 13.24 -4.83
N ARG A 15 -10.09 12.03 -5.16
CA ARG A 15 -11.08 11.30 -4.35
C ARG A 15 -10.53 10.80 -3.01
N SER A 16 -9.24 10.96 -2.77
CA SER A 16 -8.59 10.59 -1.51
C SER A 16 -8.37 11.81 -0.61
N GLN A 17 -8.75 13.02 -1.04
CA GLN A 17 -8.56 14.26 -0.28
C GLN A 17 -9.86 14.81 0.31
N GLY A 18 -9.73 15.50 1.45
CA GLY A 18 -10.75 16.38 2.02
C GLY A 18 -12.12 15.71 2.21
N ALA A 19 -13.17 16.42 1.83
CA ALA A 19 -14.55 15.94 1.95
C ALA A 19 -14.88 14.71 1.09
N LEU A 20 -14.08 14.43 0.06
CA LEU A 20 -14.21 13.24 -0.77
C LEU A 20 -13.46 12.04 -0.22
N GLY A 21 -12.64 12.22 0.83
CA GLY A 21 -11.64 11.29 1.33
C GLY A 21 -12.12 9.85 1.56
N PHE A 22 -12.21 9.09 0.47
CA PHE A 22 -12.62 7.70 0.46
C PHE A 22 -11.64 6.91 -0.42
N PRO A 23 -10.39 6.70 0.06
CA PRO A 23 -9.31 6.06 -0.68
C PRO A 23 -9.45 4.54 -0.74
N TRP A 24 -10.67 4.04 -0.91
CA TRP A 24 -10.95 2.62 -1.03
C TRP A 24 -10.70 2.13 -2.45
N ALA A 25 -10.29 0.86 -2.57
CA ALA A 25 -10.10 0.17 -3.85
C ALA A 25 -9.19 0.94 -4.83
N LEU A 26 -8.07 1.50 -4.35
CA LEU A 26 -7.05 2.11 -5.21
C LEU A 26 -6.38 1.03 -6.07
N LEU A 27 -6.18 1.34 -7.35
CA LEU A 27 -5.59 0.42 -8.31
C LEU A 27 -4.20 -0.07 -7.87
N GLY A 28 -3.39 0.81 -7.30
CA GLY A 28 -2.06 0.47 -6.78
C GLY A 28 -2.07 -0.59 -5.68
N ALA A 29 -3.14 -0.67 -4.87
CA ALA A 29 -3.25 -1.66 -3.80
C ALA A 29 -3.36 -3.11 -4.31
N THR A 30 -3.76 -3.29 -5.58
CA THR A 30 -3.78 -4.60 -6.22
C THR A 30 -2.38 -5.24 -6.30
N GLN A 31 -1.32 -4.41 -6.27
CA GLN A 31 0.06 -4.87 -6.41
C GLN A 31 0.75 -5.18 -5.07
N HIS A 32 0.02 -5.26 -3.95
CA HIS A 32 0.62 -5.50 -2.63
C HIS A 32 1.44 -6.79 -2.52
N ARG A 33 1.15 -7.81 -3.35
CA ARG A 33 1.93 -9.07 -3.41
C ARG A 33 3.06 -9.04 -4.44
N ALA A 34 3.09 -8.06 -5.33
CA ALA A 34 4.12 -7.92 -6.34
C ALA A 34 5.29 -7.10 -5.75
N ALA A 35 6.10 -7.75 -4.90
CA ALA A 35 7.16 -7.08 -4.13
C ALA A 35 8.09 -6.18 -4.96
N PRO A 36 8.55 -6.57 -6.18
CA PRO A 36 9.38 -5.69 -7.01
C PRO A 36 8.63 -4.47 -7.56
N VAL A 37 7.33 -4.57 -7.79
CA VAL A 37 6.51 -3.47 -8.35
C VAL A 37 6.14 -2.47 -7.25
N ILE A 38 5.77 -2.95 -6.06
CA ILE A 38 5.29 -2.08 -4.99
C ILE A 38 6.38 -1.15 -4.43
N GLN A 39 7.67 -1.43 -4.63
CA GLN A 39 8.75 -0.56 -4.15
C GLN A 39 8.64 0.87 -4.68
N VAL A 40 8.07 1.06 -5.88
CA VAL A 40 7.84 2.39 -6.48
C VAL A 40 6.90 3.25 -5.62
N ALA A 41 6.14 2.66 -4.70
CA ALA A 41 5.36 3.39 -3.71
C ALA A 41 6.21 4.31 -2.81
N SER A 42 7.51 4.04 -2.66
CA SER A 42 8.42 4.94 -1.95
C SER A 42 8.63 6.29 -2.66
N LEU A 43 8.39 6.38 -3.97
CA LEU A 43 8.61 7.60 -4.76
C LEU A 43 7.40 8.54 -4.79
N GLY A 44 6.19 7.97 -4.76
CA GLY A 44 4.95 8.74 -4.91
C GLY A 44 3.73 8.10 -4.25
N GLY A 45 3.96 7.25 -3.26
CA GLY A 45 2.92 6.49 -2.59
C GLY A 45 2.21 5.50 -3.52
N VAL A 46 1.03 5.06 -3.07
CA VAL A 46 0.16 4.15 -3.84
C VAL A 46 -0.19 4.68 -5.24
N TYR A 47 -0.21 6.00 -5.43
CA TYR A 47 -0.53 6.64 -6.72
C TYR A 47 0.53 6.39 -7.79
N ALA A 48 1.82 6.31 -7.42
CA ALA A 48 2.87 5.93 -8.37
C ALA A 48 2.67 4.50 -8.89
N VAL A 49 2.20 3.60 -8.03
CA VAL A 49 1.85 2.23 -8.39
C VAL A 49 0.59 2.20 -9.26
N SER A 50 -0.45 2.96 -8.90
CA SER A 50 -1.67 3.10 -9.72
C SER A 50 -1.36 3.61 -11.13
N PHE A 51 -0.50 4.63 -11.24
CA PHE A 51 -0.06 5.18 -12.51
C PHE A 51 0.60 4.09 -13.37
N LEU A 52 1.54 3.33 -12.79
CA LEU A 52 2.24 2.25 -13.48
C LEU A 52 1.27 1.17 -13.99
N VAL A 53 0.34 0.73 -13.15
CA VAL A 53 -0.65 -0.29 -13.53
C VAL A 53 -1.56 0.22 -14.65
N ALA A 54 -2.06 1.46 -14.55
CA ALA A 54 -2.88 2.05 -15.59
C ALA A 54 -2.10 2.24 -16.91
N LEU A 55 -0.81 2.60 -16.83
CA LEU A 55 0.06 2.77 -18.00
C LEU A 55 0.25 1.43 -18.73
N VAL A 56 0.56 0.37 -18.01
CA VAL A 56 0.76 -0.98 -18.58
C VAL A 56 -0.54 -1.49 -19.20
N ASN A 57 -1.69 -1.32 -18.54
CA ASN A 57 -2.98 -1.75 -19.09
C ASN A 57 -3.38 -0.96 -20.33
N ALA A 58 -3.16 0.36 -20.34
CA ALA A 58 -3.37 1.18 -21.52
C ALA A 58 -2.43 0.76 -22.68
N ALA A 59 -1.19 0.37 -22.37
CA ALA A 59 -0.24 -0.18 -23.33
C ALA A 59 -0.72 -1.51 -23.92
N LEU A 60 -1.12 -2.45 -23.08
CA LEU A 60 -1.66 -3.74 -23.50
C LEU A 60 -2.88 -3.56 -24.41
N TYR A 61 -3.82 -2.69 -24.03
CA TYR A 61 -5.00 -2.40 -24.86
C TYR A 61 -4.61 -1.94 -26.27
N VAL A 62 -3.63 -1.03 -26.39
CA VAL A 62 -3.20 -0.53 -27.70
C VAL A 62 -2.46 -1.60 -28.51
N ILE A 63 -1.58 -2.39 -27.89
CA ILE A 63 -0.89 -3.51 -28.57
C ILE A 63 -1.93 -4.48 -29.16
N LEU A 64 -2.96 -4.81 -28.39
CA LEU A 64 -3.99 -5.78 -28.79
C LEU A 64 -4.95 -5.25 -29.86
N THR A 65 -5.19 -3.93 -29.92
CA THR A 65 -6.23 -3.34 -30.79
C THR A 65 -5.67 -2.55 -31.98
N ARG A 66 -4.42 -2.09 -31.91
CA ARG A 66 -3.80 -1.20 -32.91
C ARG A 66 -2.41 -1.71 -33.28
N ARG A 67 -2.24 -2.24 -34.50
CA ARG A 67 -0.97 -2.80 -34.98
C ARG A 67 0.17 -1.79 -35.20
N ALA A 68 -0.12 -0.47 -35.26
CA ALA A 68 0.83 0.55 -35.71
C ALA A 68 1.34 1.52 -34.62
N VAL A 69 1.13 1.22 -33.33
CA VAL A 69 1.44 2.17 -32.22
C VAL A 69 2.44 1.56 -31.21
N LEU A 70 3.49 0.92 -31.74
CA LEU A 70 4.49 0.21 -30.95
C LEU A 70 5.39 1.13 -30.12
N LEU A 71 5.64 2.37 -30.57
CA LEU A 71 6.52 3.31 -29.86
C LEU A 71 6.02 3.67 -28.45
N PRO A 72 4.76 4.11 -28.27
CA PRO A 72 4.22 4.38 -26.93
C PRO A 72 4.12 3.13 -26.04
N ALA A 73 3.87 1.96 -26.65
CA ALA A 73 3.88 0.68 -25.94
C ALA A 73 5.29 0.32 -25.44
N ALA A 74 6.33 0.58 -26.23
CA ALA A 74 7.72 0.42 -25.83
C ALA A 74 8.07 1.33 -24.63
N GLY A 75 7.59 2.58 -24.64
CA GLY A 75 7.77 3.50 -23.50
C GLY A 75 7.20 2.94 -22.19
N ALA A 76 5.99 2.36 -22.22
CA ALA A 76 5.42 1.70 -21.05
C ALA A 76 6.25 0.49 -20.59
N GLY A 77 6.80 -0.28 -21.53
CA GLY A 77 7.72 -1.38 -21.25
C GLY A 77 9.01 -0.91 -20.56
N VAL A 78 9.60 0.20 -21.02
CA VAL A 78 10.80 0.80 -20.39
C VAL A 78 10.49 1.27 -18.97
N VAL A 79 9.36 1.94 -18.76
CA VAL A 79 8.96 2.40 -17.41
C VAL A 79 8.72 1.21 -16.47
N LEU A 80 8.07 0.14 -16.95
CA LEU A 80 7.88 -1.08 -16.18
C LEU A 80 9.22 -1.76 -15.86
N ALA A 81 10.12 -1.88 -16.82
CA ALA A 81 11.45 -2.44 -16.60
C ALA A 81 12.24 -1.63 -15.56
N ALA A 82 12.20 -0.30 -15.65
CA ALA A 82 12.85 0.58 -14.66
C ALA A 82 12.25 0.40 -13.26
N ALA A 83 10.92 0.29 -13.15
CA ALA A 83 10.24 0.01 -11.88
C ALA A 83 10.68 -1.34 -11.27
N LEU A 84 10.77 -2.39 -12.10
CA LEU A 84 11.23 -3.71 -11.65
C LEU A 84 12.70 -3.70 -11.22
N VAL A 85 13.58 -3.05 -11.99
CA VAL A 85 15.00 -2.91 -11.65
C VAL A 85 15.16 -2.15 -10.33
N TYR A 86 14.44 -1.04 -10.18
CA TYR A 86 14.42 -0.27 -8.95
C TYR A 86 13.98 -1.13 -7.76
N GLY A 87 12.84 -1.83 -7.88
CA GLY A 87 12.33 -2.62 -6.77
C GLY A 87 13.18 -3.83 -6.43
N LEU A 88 13.75 -4.51 -7.42
CA LEU A 88 14.72 -5.57 -7.19
C LEU A 88 15.98 -5.06 -6.49
N ASN A 89 16.43 -3.84 -6.81
CA ASN A 89 17.57 -3.22 -6.13
C ASN A 89 17.25 -2.91 -4.66
N VAL A 90 16.07 -2.34 -4.38
CA VAL A 90 15.64 -2.07 -2.99
C VAL A 90 15.55 -3.36 -2.17
N LEU A 91 14.97 -4.42 -2.75
CA LEU A 91 14.81 -5.70 -2.05
C LEU A 91 16.13 -6.43 -1.75
N ARG A 92 17.24 -6.04 -2.38
CA ARG A 92 18.59 -6.58 -2.08
C ARG A 92 19.21 -6.01 -0.81
N HIS A 93 18.65 -4.94 -0.26
CA HIS A 93 19.18 -4.26 0.92
C HIS A 93 18.18 -4.37 2.08
N PRO A 94 18.09 -5.55 2.74
CA PRO A 94 17.21 -5.72 3.90
C PRO A 94 17.67 -4.84 5.08
N VAL A 95 16.71 -4.42 5.90
CA VAL A 95 16.97 -3.59 7.08
C VAL A 95 17.77 -4.40 8.11
N PRO A 96 18.92 -3.91 8.60
CA PRO A 96 19.84 -4.69 9.43
C PRO A 96 19.40 -4.85 10.90
N ALA A 97 18.41 -4.08 11.37
CA ALA A 97 17.98 -4.11 12.76
C ALA A 97 16.67 -4.90 12.94
N THR A 98 16.69 -5.87 13.85
CA THR A 98 15.52 -6.62 14.30
C THR A 98 15.22 -6.29 15.76
N PHE A 99 13.95 -6.10 16.10
CA PHE A 99 13.48 -6.00 17.47
C PHE A 99 12.17 -6.80 17.63
N THR A 100 11.90 -7.26 18.84
CA THR A 100 10.65 -7.94 19.16
C THR A 100 9.59 -6.89 19.48
N ALA A 101 8.54 -6.83 18.68
CA ALA A 101 7.36 -5.99 18.93
C ALA A 101 6.17 -6.85 19.35
N ALA A 102 5.30 -6.34 20.21
CA ALA A 102 4.04 -6.98 20.56
C ALA A 102 2.84 -6.09 20.22
N VAL A 103 1.81 -6.68 19.62
CA VAL A 103 0.52 -6.01 19.37
C VAL A 103 -0.53 -6.62 20.29
N VAL A 104 -1.07 -5.81 21.20
CA VAL A 104 -2.15 -6.22 22.11
C VAL A 104 -3.49 -6.06 21.41
N GLN A 105 -4.16 -7.18 21.15
CA GLN A 105 -5.52 -7.20 20.61
C GLN A 105 -6.51 -7.56 21.73
N PRO A 106 -7.27 -6.60 22.29
CA PRO A 106 -8.12 -6.85 23.44
C PRO A 106 -9.37 -7.68 23.15
N GLY A 107 -9.84 -7.74 21.90
CA GLY A 107 -11.01 -8.54 21.51
C GLY A 107 -12.35 -8.10 22.12
N PHE A 108 -12.47 -6.89 22.66
CA PHE A 108 -13.72 -6.43 23.28
C PHE A 108 -14.88 -6.31 22.27
N PRO A 109 -16.09 -6.81 22.61
CA PRO A 109 -17.28 -6.57 21.80
C PRO A 109 -17.55 -5.07 21.62
N VAL A 110 -17.91 -4.63 20.41
CA VAL A 110 -18.12 -3.20 20.08
C VAL A 110 -19.08 -2.51 21.05
N ARG A 111 -20.19 -3.16 21.41
CA ARG A 111 -21.18 -2.61 22.36
C ARG A 111 -20.61 -2.40 23.76
N ALA A 112 -19.65 -3.23 24.17
CA ALA A 112 -18.99 -3.13 25.46
C ALA A 112 -17.84 -2.10 25.47
N GLN A 113 -17.45 -1.52 24.33
CA GLN A 113 -16.37 -0.53 24.27
C GLN A 113 -16.80 0.87 24.76
N LEU A 114 -18.08 1.21 24.58
CA LEU A 114 -18.63 2.52 24.93
C LEU A 114 -19.14 2.60 26.38
N ASP A 115 -19.17 1.49 27.11
CA ASP A 115 -19.62 1.46 28.50
C ASP A 115 -18.61 2.16 29.43
N PRO A 116 -18.98 3.26 30.12
CA PRO A 116 -18.10 3.94 31.07
C PRO A 116 -17.74 3.08 32.29
N GLY A 117 -18.64 2.19 32.74
CA GLY A 117 -18.44 1.34 33.91
C GLY A 117 -17.36 0.28 33.70
N LEU A 118 -17.07 -0.07 32.45
CA LEU A 118 -16.03 -1.02 32.07
C LEU A 118 -14.68 -0.36 31.75
N ALA A 119 -14.60 0.98 31.72
CA ALA A 119 -13.39 1.69 31.31
C ALA A 119 -12.18 1.33 32.18
N ARG A 120 -12.36 1.26 33.50
CA ARG A 120 -11.29 0.90 34.44
C ARG A 120 -10.78 -0.52 34.23
N ARG A 121 -11.70 -1.49 34.10
CA ARG A 121 -11.37 -2.89 33.85
C ARG A 121 -10.65 -3.08 32.52
N ARG A 122 -11.11 -2.42 31.44
CA ARG A 122 -10.45 -2.46 30.12
C ARG A 122 -9.01 -1.95 30.18
N PHE A 123 -8.78 -0.86 30.92
CA PHE A 123 -7.43 -0.32 31.11
C PHE A 123 -6.53 -1.30 31.88
N GLU A 124 -7.05 -1.94 32.93
CA GLU A 124 -6.32 -2.94 33.71
C GLU A 124 -5.99 -4.20 32.89
N ASP A 125 -6.96 -4.70 32.11
CA ASP A 125 -6.76 -5.85 31.22
C ASP A 125 -5.68 -5.57 30.17
N LEU A 126 -5.74 -4.39 29.51
CA LEU A 126 -4.72 -3.95 28.57
C LEU A 126 -3.35 -3.82 29.26
N GLY A 127 -3.31 -3.25 30.46
CA GLY A 127 -2.08 -3.13 31.26
C GLY A 127 -1.45 -4.49 31.58
N GLN A 128 -2.26 -5.48 31.98
CA GLN A 128 -1.79 -6.84 32.23
C GLN A 128 -1.26 -7.52 30.96
N LEU A 129 -1.95 -7.34 29.81
CA LEU A 129 -1.49 -7.89 28.53
C LEU A 129 -0.18 -7.25 28.08
N THR A 130 -0.02 -5.94 28.25
CA THR A 130 1.22 -5.22 27.98
C THR A 130 2.36 -5.69 28.87
N GLN A 131 2.14 -5.85 30.18
CA GLN A 131 3.16 -6.38 31.10
C GLN A 131 3.56 -7.82 30.74
N LYS A 132 2.60 -8.67 30.36
CA LYS A 132 2.89 -10.03 29.88
C LYS A 132 3.70 -10.02 28.58
N ALA A 133 3.44 -9.09 27.67
CA ALA A 133 4.20 -8.92 26.43
C ALA A 133 5.63 -8.46 26.72
N ALA A 134 5.81 -7.45 27.57
CA ALA A 134 7.12 -6.97 28.01
C ALA A 134 7.93 -8.08 28.71
N ALA A 135 7.29 -8.86 29.59
CA ALA A 135 7.92 -10.00 30.27
C ALA A 135 8.36 -11.12 29.29
N ARG A 136 7.79 -11.17 28.08
CA ARG A 136 8.20 -12.08 27.00
C ARG A 136 9.28 -11.50 26.09
N GLY A 137 9.85 -10.34 26.44
CA GLY A 137 10.95 -9.71 25.72
C GLY A 137 10.52 -8.76 24.59
N ALA A 138 9.27 -8.32 24.56
CA ALA A 138 8.86 -7.25 23.65
C ALA A 138 9.54 -5.93 24.03
N ALA A 139 10.26 -5.34 23.07
CA ALA A 139 10.93 -4.05 23.19
C ALA A 139 10.05 -2.87 22.70
N LEU A 140 8.93 -3.18 22.03
CA LEU A 140 7.93 -2.24 21.54
C LEU A 140 6.52 -2.83 21.67
#